data_AF-A0A0F8Y9D6-F1
#
_entry.id   AF-A0A0F8Y9D6-F1
#
_cell.length_a   1.000
_cell.length_b   1.000
_cell.length_c   1.000
_cell.angle_alpha   90.00
_cell.angle_beta   90.00
_cell.angle_gamma   90.00
#
_symmetry.space_group_name_H-M   'P 1'
#
loop_
_entity.id
_entity.type
_entity.pdbx_description
1 polymer ?
#
loop_
_entity_poly.entity_id
_entity_poly.type
_entity_poly.pdbx_seq_one_letter_code
_entity_poly.pdbx_strand_id
1 'polypeptide(L)'
;CANQYEYADGTGYPPINDNKFLHEFIRLFQLVDFYDEMTNPAIGRVPYSRMDVLGYIDDNAGVYKFNREKVAPQKRFDKILFNEFLELLAPYDIEEKLYVYTNANAGENIFVGRVHSYLQSHIPLISILKDERNGKQYPSGQLLMFIPAGLIMQAKGGKILKKTPLDWLKDLKIYDKMVDPGDISAFYDNISGKLRVLSKRWRES
;
A
#
# COMPACT_ATOMS: atom_id res chain seq x y z
N CYS A 1 -5.70 19.03 -20.30
CA CYS A 1 -4.99 18.30 -19.23
C CYS A 1 -3.74 19.06 -18.81
N ALA A 2 -3.88 20.25 -18.20
CA ALA A 2 -2.76 21.17 -17.93
C ALA A 2 -2.54 21.50 -16.44
N ASN A 3 -3.26 20.84 -15.52
CA ASN A 3 -3.33 21.24 -14.10
C ASN A 3 -2.82 20.16 -13.12
N GLN A 4 -2.16 19.10 -13.61
CA GLN A 4 -1.71 17.98 -12.76
C GLN A 4 -0.43 18.28 -11.96
N TYR A 5 0.28 19.38 -12.25
CA TYR A 5 1.54 19.74 -11.60
C TYR A 5 1.40 20.79 -10.48
N GLU A 6 0.20 20.99 -9.92
CA GLU A 6 -0.16 22.11 -9.02
C GLU A 6 -0.06 21.83 -7.49
N TYR A 7 1.13 21.74 -6.90
CA TYR A 7 1.25 21.33 -5.49
C TYR A 7 0.61 22.31 -4.46
N ALA A 8 0.12 21.78 -3.33
CA ALA A 8 -0.55 22.55 -2.28
C ALA A 8 0.34 23.60 -1.57
N ASP A 9 1.66 23.49 -1.72
CA ASP A 9 2.65 24.47 -1.26
C ASP A 9 2.85 25.65 -2.21
N GLY A 10 2.12 25.67 -3.34
CA GLY A 10 2.19 26.74 -4.34
C GLY A 10 3.37 26.61 -5.32
N THR A 11 4.09 25.49 -5.33
CA THR A 11 5.24 25.26 -6.24
C THR A 11 4.85 24.80 -7.65
N GLY A 12 3.54 24.71 -7.94
CA GLY A 12 3.03 24.23 -9.22
C GLY A 12 2.41 25.29 -10.14
N TYR A 13 1.85 24.85 -11.28
CA TYR A 13 1.28 25.72 -12.31
C TYR A 13 0.03 25.08 -12.95
N PRO A 14 -1.03 25.84 -13.35
CA PRO A 14 -1.26 27.31 -13.25
C PRO A 14 -1.77 27.81 -11.86
N PRO A 15 -1.84 29.14 -11.60
CA PRO A 15 -2.10 29.69 -10.24
C PRO A 15 -3.53 29.49 -9.66
N ILE A 16 -3.56 29.39 -8.33
CA ILE A 16 -4.55 28.75 -7.44
C ILE A 16 -5.89 29.50 -7.17
N ASN A 17 -6.20 30.67 -7.72
CA ASN A 17 -7.13 31.55 -6.97
C ASN A 17 -8.61 31.64 -7.35
N ASP A 18 -9.12 30.89 -8.34
CA ASP A 18 -10.50 31.13 -8.82
C ASP A 18 -11.57 30.08 -8.43
N ASN A 19 -11.24 28.83 -8.04
CA ASN A 19 -12.29 27.82 -7.79
C ASN A 19 -11.95 26.73 -6.76
N LYS A 20 -12.49 26.85 -5.53
CA LYS A 20 -12.32 25.89 -4.42
C LYS A 20 -12.53 24.42 -4.82
N PHE A 21 -13.59 24.12 -5.59
CA PHE A 21 -13.88 22.75 -6.00
C PHE A 21 -12.81 22.18 -6.93
N LEU A 22 -12.29 23.01 -7.84
CA LEU A 22 -11.19 22.62 -8.73
C LEU A 22 -9.93 22.26 -7.93
N HIS A 23 -9.64 22.97 -6.83
CA HIS A 23 -8.49 22.66 -5.96
C HIS A 23 -8.62 21.33 -5.23
N GLU A 24 -9.81 20.93 -4.78
CA GLU A 24 -10.01 19.63 -4.12
C GLU A 24 -9.74 18.47 -5.11
N PHE A 25 -10.25 18.57 -6.34
CA PHE A 25 -9.98 17.55 -7.37
C PHE A 25 -8.50 17.49 -7.77
N ILE A 26 -7.86 18.64 -7.98
CA ILE A 26 -6.44 18.70 -8.35
C ILE A 26 -5.56 18.04 -7.29
N ARG A 27 -5.83 18.30 -6.01
CA ARG A 27 -5.07 17.72 -4.90
C ARG A 27 -5.31 16.22 -4.73
N LEU A 28 -6.52 15.74 -4.99
CA LEU A 28 -6.79 14.32 -5.05
C LEU A 28 -6.01 13.67 -6.20
N PHE A 29 -6.02 14.27 -7.40
CA PHE A 29 -5.27 13.74 -8.54
C PHE A 29 -3.77 13.73 -8.29
N GLN A 30 -3.20 14.72 -7.60
CA GLN A 30 -1.79 14.70 -7.21
C GLN A 30 -1.43 13.56 -6.28
N LEU A 31 -2.34 13.24 -5.36
CA LEU A 31 -2.14 12.13 -4.45
C LEU A 31 -2.13 10.81 -5.23
N VAL A 32 -3.09 10.62 -6.13
CA VAL A 32 -3.18 9.43 -6.99
C VAL A 32 -1.98 9.33 -7.92
N ASP A 33 -1.62 10.42 -8.59
CA ASP A 33 -0.51 10.49 -9.56
C ASP A 33 0.83 10.20 -8.88
N PHE A 34 1.07 10.81 -7.70
CA PHE A 34 2.27 10.54 -6.93
C PHE A 34 2.33 9.09 -6.45
N TYR A 35 1.22 8.54 -5.95
CA TYR A 35 1.18 7.14 -5.53
C TYR A 35 1.46 6.20 -6.71
N ASP A 36 0.85 6.44 -7.88
CA ASP A 36 1.04 5.65 -9.09
C ASP A 36 2.49 5.72 -9.61
N GLU A 37 3.05 6.93 -9.72
CA GLU A 37 4.43 7.14 -10.17
C GLU A 37 5.44 6.41 -9.28
N MET A 38 5.23 6.43 -7.96
CA MET A 38 6.19 5.89 -7.01
C MET A 38 6.07 4.37 -6.85
N THR A 39 4.89 3.79 -7.08
CA THR A 39 4.63 2.35 -6.86
C THR A 39 4.67 1.51 -8.13
N ASN A 40 4.58 2.13 -9.31
CA ASN A 40 4.68 1.43 -10.57
C ASN A 40 6.09 1.51 -11.18
N PRO A 41 6.53 0.47 -11.91
CA PRO A 41 7.81 0.52 -12.60
C PRO A 41 7.78 1.56 -13.72
N ALA A 42 8.75 2.48 -13.69
CA ALA A 42 9.04 3.41 -14.77
C ALA A 42 10.40 3.09 -15.38
N ILE A 43 10.63 3.46 -16.64
CA ILE A 43 11.91 3.19 -17.32
C ILE A 43 13.06 3.81 -16.51
N GLY A 44 13.99 2.96 -16.05
CA GLY A 44 15.16 3.38 -15.28
C GLY A 44 14.93 3.65 -13.79
N ARG A 45 13.75 3.33 -13.23
CA ARG A 45 13.46 3.46 -11.80
C ARG A 45 12.86 2.17 -11.25
N VAL A 46 13.37 1.74 -10.10
CA VAL A 46 12.77 0.65 -9.33
C VAL A 46 11.62 1.24 -8.50
N PRO A 47 10.41 0.65 -8.54
CA PRO A 47 9.28 1.15 -7.76
C PRO A 47 9.57 1.04 -6.27
N TYR A 48 9.05 1.97 -5.48
CA TYR A 48 9.13 1.94 -4.02
C TYR A 48 8.09 0.98 -3.43
N SER A 49 8.35 0.50 -2.21
CA SER A 49 7.36 -0.28 -1.45
C SER A 49 6.08 0.54 -1.26
N ARG A 50 4.92 -0.06 -1.54
CA ARG A 50 3.63 0.62 -1.48
C ARG A 50 3.35 1.19 -0.10
N MET A 51 3.73 0.46 0.96
CA MET A 51 3.57 0.92 2.34
C MET A 51 4.52 2.06 2.70
N ASP A 52 5.73 2.09 2.14
CA ASP A 52 6.68 3.20 2.35
C ASP A 52 6.19 4.46 1.66
N VAL A 53 5.61 4.34 0.45
CA VAL A 53 4.99 5.48 -0.26
C VAL A 53 3.82 6.04 0.54
N LEU A 54 2.94 5.20 1.07
CA LEU A 54 1.83 5.66 1.91
C LEU A 54 2.33 6.33 3.21
N GLY A 55 3.36 5.77 3.84
CA GLY A 55 4.01 6.40 5.00
C GLY A 55 4.60 7.77 4.67
N TYR A 56 5.29 7.88 3.53
CA TYR A 56 5.83 9.16 3.06
C TYR A 56 4.74 10.20 2.80
N ILE A 57 3.62 9.80 2.17
CA ILE A 57 2.48 10.70 1.95
C ILE A 57 1.95 11.19 3.30
N ASP A 58 1.80 10.29 4.28
CA ASP A 58 1.31 10.64 5.62
C ASP A 58 2.19 11.67 6.33
N ASP A 59 3.50 11.42 6.36
CA ASP A 59 4.49 12.31 6.97
C ASP A 59 4.46 13.72 6.33
N ASN A 60 4.19 13.76 5.03
CA ASN A 60 4.09 14.98 4.22
C ASN A 60 2.66 15.47 4.01
N ALA A 61 1.68 14.95 4.76
CA ALA A 61 0.28 15.38 4.70
C ALA A 61 -0.07 16.32 5.86
N GLY A 62 -0.90 17.33 5.57
CA GLY A 62 -1.36 18.32 6.55
C GLY A 62 -2.78 18.80 6.29
N VAL A 63 -3.35 19.50 7.27
CA VAL A 63 -4.68 20.11 7.12
C VAL A 63 -4.60 21.22 6.10
N TYR A 64 -5.34 21.09 5.01
CA TYR A 64 -5.42 22.12 4.00
C TYR A 64 -6.23 23.32 4.50
N LYS A 65 -5.71 24.52 4.27
CA LYS A 65 -6.38 25.78 4.60
C LYS A 65 -6.49 26.63 3.35
N PHE A 66 -7.67 26.62 2.73
CA PHE A 66 -7.93 27.48 1.58
C PHE A 66 -7.90 28.95 1.99
N ASN A 67 -7.10 29.77 1.31
CA ASN A 67 -7.07 31.21 1.47
C ASN A 67 -6.97 31.88 0.09
N ARG A 68 -8.00 32.65 -0.27
CA ARG A 68 -8.08 33.35 -1.57
C ARG A 68 -7.09 34.50 -1.71
N GLU A 69 -6.66 35.08 -0.59
CA GLU A 69 -5.89 36.32 -0.58
C GLU A 69 -4.39 36.09 -0.46
N LYS A 70 -3.97 34.94 0.11
CA LYS A 70 -2.56 34.63 0.38
C LYS A 70 -2.26 33.14 0.23
N VAL A 71 -1.21 32.82 -0.50
CA VAL A 71 -0.59 31.49 -0.48
C VAL A 71 0.21 31.36 0.81
N ALA A 72 -0.30 30.57 1.76
CA ALA A 72 0.46 30.19 2.96
C ALA A 72 1.27 28.92 2.67
N PRO A 73 2.44 28.71 3.30
CA PRO A 73 3.15 27.44 3.22
C PRO A 73 2.28 26.31 3.76
N GLN A 74 2.06 25.27 2.96
CA GLN A 74 1.29 24.09 3.36
C GLN A 74 2.11 22.84 3.09
N LYS A 75 1.75 21.76 3.78
CA LYS A 75 2.29 20.45 3.48
C LYS A 75 1.84 20.00 2.08
N ARG A 76 2.66 19.17 1.43
CA ARG A 76 2.49 18.76 0.03
C ARG A 76 1.14 18.09 -0.22
N PHE A 77 0.69 17.25 0.71
CA PHE A 77 -0.56 16.50 0.58
C PHE A 77 -1.63 16.97 1.57
N ASP A 78 -2.89 16.90 1.16
CA ASP A 78 -4.04 17.14 2.04
C ASP A 78 -4.31 15.88 2.88
N LYS A 79 -4.24 16.02 4.21
CA LYS A 79 -4.45 14.92 5.17
C LYS A 79 -5.88 14.37 5.14
N ILE A 80 -6.88 15.21 4.87
CA ILE A 80 -8.28 14.76 4.83
C ILE A 80 -8.48 13.89 3.60
N LEU A 81 -8.07 14.40 2.43
CA LEU A 81 -8.15 13.63 1.17
C LEU A 81 -7.30 12.37 1.22
N PHE A 82 -6.14 12.39 1.89
CA PHE A 82 -5.33 11.19 2.06
C PHE A 82 -6.04 10.13 2.91
N ASN A 83 -6.72 10.52 3.99
CA ASN A 83 -7.49 9.56 4.79
C ASN A 83 -8.63 8.94 3.96
N GLU A 84 -9.36 9.74 3.19
CA GLU A 84 -10.40 9.25 2.27
C GLU A 84 -9.83 8.31 1.20
N PHE A 85 -8.65 8.63 0.67
CA PHE A 85 -7.93 7.76 -0.26
C PHE A 85 -7.58 6.41 0.37
N LEU A 86 -7.10 6.39 1.62
CA LEU A 86 -6.79 5.15 2.33
C LEU A 86 -8.02 4.27 2.62
N GLU A 87 -9.21 4.85 2.75
CA GLU A 87 -10.45 4.08 2.93
C GLU A 87 -10.85 3.32 1.66
N LEU A 88 -10.46 3.82 0.49
CA LEU A 88 -10.78 3.24 -0.81
C LEU A 88 -9.66 2.36 -1.36
N LEU A 89 -8.42 2.59 -0.92
CA LEU A 89 -7.24 1.94 -1.49
C LEU A 89 -7.11 0.48 -1.04
N ALA A 90 -6.98 -0.40 -2.02
CA ALA A 90 -6.48 -1.77 -1.84
C ALA A 90 -5.08 -1.88 -2.50
N PRO A 91 -3.98 -1.67 -1.76
CA PRO A 91 -2.63 -1.60 -2.35
C PRO A 91 -2.17 -2.90 -3.01
N TYR A 92 -2.74 -4.03 -2.61
CA TYR A 92 -2.32 -5.36 -3.01
C TYR A 92 -3.50 -6.15 -3.57
N ASP A 93 -3.24 -6.99 -4.57
CA ASP A 93 -4.25 -7.86 -5.13
C ASP A 93 -4.58 -9.01 -4.16
N ILE A 94 -5.82 -9.51 -4.19
CA ILE A 94 -6.17 -10.75 -3.47
C ILE A 94 -5.25 -11.89 -3.96
N GLU A 95 -4.77 -12.72 -3.03
CA GLU A 95 -3.73 -13.74 -3.22
C GLU A 95 -2.31 -13.21 -3.49
N GLU A 96 -2.09 -11.89 -3.50
CA GLU A 96 -0.75 -11.34 -3.60
C GLU A 96 0.08 -11.76 -2.39
N LYS A 97 1.20 -12.43 -2.66
CA LYS A 97 2.24 -12.79 -1.71
C LYS A 97 2.87 -11.56 -1.07
N LEU A 98 2.91 -11.56 0.25
CA LEU A 98 3.44 -10.48 1.07
C LEU A 98 4.54 -11.01 1.99
N TYR A 99 5.49 -10.13 2.29
CA TYR A 99 6.58 -10.38 3.22
C TYR A 99 6.43 -9.44 4.40
N VAL A 100 6.38 -10.02 5.60
CA VAL A 100 6.15 -9.26 6.84
C VAL A 100 7.44 -9.24 7.64
N TYR A 101 7.83 -8.05 8.07
CA TYR A 101 9.09 -7.76 8.75
C TYR A 101 8.83 -7.11 10.10
N THR A 102 9.81 -7.20 11.00
CA THR A 102 9.82 -6.38 12.21
C THR A 102 10.35 -4.98 11.88
N ASN A 103 9.89 -3.97 12.62
CA ASN A 103 10.38 -2.59 12.45
C ASN A 103 11.90 -2.47 12.69
N ALA A 104 12.48 -3.36 13.50
CA ALA A 104 13.88 -3.32 13.88
C ALA A 104 14.86 -3.95 12.87
N ASN A 105 14.38 -4.78 11.93
CA ASN A 105 15.26 -5.52 11.04
C ASN A 105 14.66 -5.70 9.64
N ALA A 106 15.07 -4.84 8.70
CA ALA A 106 14.67 -4.91 7.29
C ALA A 106 15.38 -6.05 6.51
N GLY A 107 16.39 -6.69 7.12
CA GLY A 107 17.18 -7.74 6.46
C GLY A 107 16.46 -9.08 6.31
N GLU A 108 15.54 -9.42 7.21
CA GLU A 108 14.87 -10.73 7.23
C GLU A 108 13.38 -10.61 7.56
N ASN A 109 12.56 -11.21 6.70
CA ASN A 109 11.12 -11.29 6.93
C ASN A 109 10.81 -12.37 7.96
N ILE A 110 9.91 -12.09 8.90
CA ILE A 110 9.48 -13.04 9.94
C ILE A 110 8.33 -13.92 9.48
N PHE A 111 7.50 -13.44 8.55
CA PHE A 111 6.43 -14.21 7.96
C PHE A 111 6.40 -14.03 6.45
N VAL A 112 5.97 -15.09 5.77
CA VAL A 112 5.52 -15.05 4.38
C VAL A 112 4.04 -15.36 4.37
N GLY A 113 3.25 -14.51 3.75
CA GLY A 113 1.81 -14.68 3.66
C GLY A 113 1.25 -14.25 2.31
N ARG A 114 -0.06 -14.20 2.23
CA ARG A 114 -0.81 -13.68 1.08
C ARG A 114 -1.96 -12.81 1.54
N VAL A 115 -2.35 -11.86 0.70
CA VAL A 115 -3.60 -11.12 0.87
C VAL A 115 -4.76 -12.10 0.84
N HIS A 116 -5.49 -12.20 1.94
CA HIS A 116 -6.74 -12.95 2.01
C HIS A 116 -7.92 -12.07 1.62
N SER A 117 -8.04 -10.92 2.28
CA SER A 117 -9.13 -9.96 2.05
C SER A 117 -8.80 -8.61 2.68
N TYR A 118 -9.59 -7.60 2.38
CA TYR A 118 -9.55 -6.31 3.07
C TYR A 118 -10.68 -6.23 4.11
N LEU A 119 -10.39 -5.57 5.23
CA LEU A 119 -11.39 -5.20 6.25
C LEU A 119 -11.59 -3.69 6.17
N GLN A 120 -11.68 -3.00 7.31
CA GLN A 120 -11.79 -1.53 7.39
C GLN A 120 -10.43 -0.83 7.32
N SER A 121 -9.48 -1.35 6.54
CA SER A 121 -8.11 -0.82 6.48
C SER A 121 -7.47 -1.14 5.13
N HIS A 122 -6.65 -0.23 4.61
CA HIS A 122 -5.75 -0.44 3.47
C HIS A 122 -4.65 -1.49 3.76
N ILE A 123 -4.45 -1.89 5.02
CA ILE A 123 -3.59 -3.01 5.37
C ILE A 123 -4.44 -4.29 5.31
N PRO A 124 -4.07 -5.25 4.45
CA PRO A 124 -4.89 -6.43 4.23
C PRO A 124 -4.91 -7.37 5.44
N LEU A 125 -5.94 -8.20 5.50
CA LEU A 125 -5.91 -9.44 6.25
C LEU A 125 -4.99 -10.42 5.53
N ILE A 126 -3.98 -10.92 6.22
CA ILE A 126 -2.92 -11.75 5.61
C ILE A 126 -3.13 -13.20 6.01
N SER A 127 -3.24 -14.10 5.04
CA SER A 127 -3.09 -15.53 5.27
C SER A 127 -1.61 -15.88 5.38
N ILE A 128 -1.14 -16.25 6.57
CA ILE A 128 0.24 -16.66 6.81
C ILE A 128 0.44 -18.06 6.23
N LEU A 129 1.47 -18.21 5.39
CA LEU A 129 1.86 -19.47 4.77
C LEU A 129 3.08 -20.07 5.42
N LYS A 130 4.00 -19.23 5.91
CA LYS A 130 5.23 -19.65 6.56
C LYS A 130 5.66 -18.67 7.64
N ASP A 131 6.04 -19.20 8.79
CA ASP A 131 6.78 -18.48 9.84
C ASP A 131 8.28 -18.78 9.63
N GLU A 132 9.04 -17.78 9.22
CA GLU A 132 10.46 -17.94 8.90
C GLU A 132 11.32 -18.17 10.14
N ARG A 133 10.82 -17.82 11.33
CA ARG A 133 11.58 -17.96 12.59
C ARG A 133 11.70 -19.40 13.06
N ASN A 134 10.72 -20.24 12.73
CA ASN A 134 10.64 -21.63 13.16
C ASN A 134 10.39 -22.62 12.01
N GLY A 135 10.31 -22.12 10.77
CA GLY A 135 10.07 -22.91 9.56
C GLY A 135 8.67 -23.51 9.44
N LYS A 136 7.73 -23.21 10.37
CA LYS A 136 6.37 -23.76 10.31
C LYS A 136 5.64 -23.26 9.10
N GLN A 137 4.97 -24.18 8.41
CA GLN A 137 4.13 -23.88 7.26
C GLN A 137 2.66 -24.09 7.62
N TYR A 138 1.81 -23.26 7.02
CA TYR A 138 0.37 -23.27 7.23
C TYR A 138 -0.34 -23.30 5.87
N PRO A 139 -1.36 -24.16 5.69
CA PRO A 139 -2.29 -24.06 4.58
C PRO A 139 -2.91 -22.66 4.46
N SER A 140 -3.16 -22.23 3.22
CA SER A 140 -3.82 -20.95 2.96
C SER A 140 -5.18 -20.88 3.66
N GLY A 141 -5.48 -19.73 4.26
CA GLY A 141 -6.69 -19.47 5.02
C GLY A 141 -6.72 -20.09 6.43
N GLN A 142 -5.72 -20.89 6.84
CA GLN A 142 -5.74 -21.52 8.16
C GLN A 142 -5.27 -20.58 9.28
N LEU A 143 -4.24 -19.77 9.00
CA LEU A 143 -3.71 -18.79 9.94
C LEU A 143 -3.80 -17.40 9.32
N LEU A 144 -4.64 -16.55 9.88
CA LEU A 144 -4.90 -15.20 9.41
C LEU A 144 -4.29 -14.18 10.38
N MET A 145 -3.70 -13.12 9.86
CA MET A 145 -3.05 -12.06 10.61
C MET A 145 -3.62 -10.71 10.18
N PHE A 146 -4.03 -9.90 11.15
CA PHE A 146 -4.45 -8.52 10.94
C PHE A 146 -3.57 -7.59 11.77
N ILE A 147 -2.59 -6.99 11.11
CA ILE A 147 -1.57 -6.11 11.71
C ILE A 147 -2.20 -4.92 12.44
N PRO A 148 -3.17 -4.16 11.86
CA PRO A 148 -3.73 -2.97 12.53
C PRO A 148 -4.35 -3.26 13.90
N ALA A 149 -5.01 -4.42 14.05
CA ALA A 149 -5.60 -4.83 15.32
C ALA A 149 -4.64 -5.63 16.21
N GLY A 150 -3.44 -5.95 15.73
CA GLY A 150 -2.52 -6.87 16.39
C GLY A 150 -3.14 -8.25 16.64
N LEU A 151 -3.80 -8.84 15.65
CA LEU A 151 -4.62 -10.03 15.83
C LEU A 151 -4.14 -11.20 14.96
N ILE A 152 -4.05 -12.39 15.55
CA ILE A 152 -3.96 -13.66 14.81
C ILE A 152 -5.25 -14.44 14.99
N MET A 153 -5.76 -15.01 13.91
CA MET A 153 -6.95 -15.84 13.88
C MET A 153 -6.62 -17.20 13.27
N GLN A 154 -7.07 -18.26 13.92
CA GLN A 154 -7.03 -19.60 13.33
C GLN A 154 -8.40 -19.90 12.74
N ALA A 155 -8.43 -20.25 11.47
CA ALA A 155 -9.65 -20.61 10.76
C ALA A 155 -9.58 -22.04 10.21
N LYS A 156 -10.74 -22.70 10.14
CA LYS A 156 -10.89 -24.02 9.53
C LYS A 156 -12.26 -24.10 8.86
N GLY A 157 -12.29 -24.44 7.57
CA GLY A 157 -13.54 -24.52 6.80
C GLY A 157 -14.35 -23.22 6.80
N GLY A 158 -13.68 -22.07 6.68
CA GLY A 158 -14.31 -20.75 6.64
C GLY A 158 -14.80 -20.20 8.00
N LYS A 159 -14.65 -20.95 9.10
CA LYS A 159 -15.00 -20.49 10.45
C LYS A 159 -13.75 -20.14 11.26
N ILE A 160 -13.80 -19.01 11.96
CA ILE A 160 -12.76 -18.62 12.92
C ILE A 160 -12.93 -19.45 14.20
N LEU A 161 -11.93 -20.27 14.52
CA LEU A 161 -11.91 -21.12 15.70
C LEU A 161 -11.34 -20.41 16.91
N LYS A 162 -10.29 -19.60 16.70
CA LYS A 162 -9.57 -18.90 17.77
C LYS A 162 -9.10 -17.55 17.30
N LYS A 163 -9.20 -16.55 18.19
CA LYS A 163 -8.64 -15.21 18.02
C LYS A 163 -7.65 -14.98 19.16
N THR A 164 -6.42 -14.58 18.83
CA THR A 164 -5.36 -14.32 19.80
C THR A 164 -4.84 -12.90 19.56
N PRO A 165 -5.08 -11.95 20.48
CA PRO A 165 -4.46 -10.63 20.41
C PRO A 165 -2.98 -10.74 20.77
N LEU A 166 -2.13 -10.05 20.03
CA LEU A 166 -0.69 -10.00 20.18
C LEU A 166 -0.23 -8.58 19.80
N ASP A 167 -0.02 -7.72 20.79
CA ASP A 167 0.23 -6.29 20.54
C ASP A 167 1.49 -6.02 19.71
N TRP A 168 2.54 -6.83 19.87
CA TRP A 168 3.77 -6.71 19.08
C TRP A 168 3.55 -6.88 17.56
N LEU A 169 2.42 -7.44 17.13
CA LEU A 169 2.08 -7.53 15.71
C LEU A 169 1.78 -6.17 15.08
N LYS A 170 1.40 -5.17 15.88
CA LYS A 170 1.12 -3.81 15.38
C LYS A 170 2.40 -3.10 14.89
N ASP A 171 3.56 -3.54 15.37
CA ASP A 171 4.87 -3.02 14.98
C ASP A 171 5.42 -3.69 13.71
N LEU A 172 4.64 -4.58 13.08
CA LEU A 172 5.05 -5.26 11.86
C LEU A 172 4.80 -4.40 10.63
N LYS A 173 5.71 -4.51 9.67
CA LYS A 173 5.63 -3.83 8.39
C LYS A 173 5.57 -4.82 7.25
N ILE A 174 4.84 -4.44 6.20
CA ILE A 174 4.82 -5.17 4.93
C ILE A 174 5.80 -4.46 4.01
N TYR A 175 6.76 -5.20 3.47
CA TYR A 175 7.66 -4.69 2.43
C TYR A 175 7.48 -5.48 1.15
N ASP A 176 7.43 -4.75 0.04
CA ASP A 176 7.52 -5.33 -1.30
C ASP A 176 8.95 -5.80 -1.55
N LYS A 177 9.15 -7.11 -1.78
CA LYS A 177 10.42 -7.57 -2.36
C LYS A 177 10.41 -7.15 -3.83
N MET A 178 11.16 -6.08 -4.13
CA MET A 178 11.24 -5.52 -5.47
C MET A 178 11.70 -6.59 -6.46
N VAL A 179 10.89 -6.80 -7.49
CA VAL A 179 11.21 -7.69 -8.62
C VAL A 179 11.74 -6.82 -9.74
N ASP A 180 12.91 -7.17 -10.28
CA ASP A 180 13.43 -6.53 -11.49
C ASP A 180 12.44 -6.79 -12.64
N PRO A 181 11.84 -5.75 -13.26
CA PRO A 181 10.91 -5.92 -14.36
C PRO A 181 11.52 -6.63 -15.59
N GLY A 182 12.86 -6.74 -15.68
CA GLY A 182 13.57 -7.46 -16.73
C GLY A 182 13.72 -8.97 -16.53
N ASP A 183 13.52 -9.51 -15.31
CA ASP A 183 13.72 -10.93 -15.02
C ASP A 183 12.40 -11.70 -14.91
N ILE A 184 12.05 -12.39 -16.00
CA ILE A 184 10.82 -13.20 -16.12
C ILE A 184 10.79 -14.36 -15.10
N SER A 185 11.94 -14.85 -14.65
CA SER A 185 12.03 -15.98 -13.71
C SER A 185 11.57 -15.60 -12.30
N ALA A 186 11.67 -14.32 -11.94
CA ALA A 186 11.27 -13.81 -10.63
C ALA A 186 9.73 -13.66 -10.47
N PHE A 187 8.96 -13.82 -11.56
CA PHE A 187 7.49 -13.89 -11.53
C PHE A 187 6.94 -15.29 -11.21
N TYR A 188 7.82 -16.26 -10.98
CA TYR A 188 7.47 -17.63 -10.65
C TYR A 188 7.31 -17.80 -9.14
N ASP A 189 6.07 -17.97 -8.65
CA ASP A 189 5.86 -18.28 -7.24
C ASP A 189 6.09 -19.77 -6.97
N ASN A 190 7.30 -20.12 -6.51
CA ASN A 190 7.67 -21.48 -6.10
C ASN A 190 6.70 -22.12 -5.07
N ILE A 191 5.89 -21.32 -4.36
CA ILE A 191 4.97 -21.82 -3.32
C ILE A 191 3.62 -22.27 -3.92
N SER A 192 3.18 -21.72 -5.05
CA SER A 192 1.93 -22.15 -5.70
C SER A 192 2.07 -22.68 -7.12
N GLY A 193 3.28 -22.64 -7.69
CA GLY A 193 3.54 -23.08 -9.06
C GLY A 193 2.81 -22.25 -10.12
N LYS A 194 2.28 -21.07 -9.77
CA LYS A 194 1.59 -20.17 -10.70
C LYS A 194 2.53 -19.06 -11.17
N LEU A 195 2.64 -18.93 -12.49
CA LEU A 195 3.21 -17.74 -13.14
C LEU A 195 2.32 -16.54 -12.86
N ARG A 196 2.89 -15.46 -12.31
CA ARG A 196 2.21 -14.16 -12.32
C ARG A 196 2.29 -13.58 -13.72
N VAL A 197 1.13 -13.45 -14.36
CA VAL A 197 1.01 -12.91 -15.71
C VAL A 197 1.11 -11.39 -15.62
N LEU A 198 2.25 -10.83 -16.02
CA LEU A 198 2.50 -9.38 -16.19
C LEU A 198 1.49 -8.68 -17.12
N SER A 199 0.70 -9.43 -17.90
CA SER A 199 0.00 -8.90 -19.07
C SER A 199 -1.54 -8.86 -18.99
N LYS A 200 -2.18 -9.07 -17.83
CA LYS A 200 -3.65 -9.02 -17.77
C LYS A 200 -4.28 -7.63 -17.99
N ARG A 201 -3.48 -6.58 -18.20
CA ARG A 201 -3.98 -5.25 -18.63
C ARG A 201 -3.87 -4.96 -20.14
N TRP A 202 -3.26 -5.83 -20.95
CA TRP A 202 -2.99 -5.52 -22.37
C TRP A 202 -3.74 -6.38 -23.40
N ARG A 203 -4.67 -7.25 -22.97
CA ARG A 203 -5.55 -7.98 -23.89
C ARG A 203 -6.93 -8.16 -23.29
N GLU A 204 -7.75 -7.12 -23.41
CA GLU A 204 -9.21 -7.20 -23.57
C GLU A 204 -9.71 -5.81 -23.98
N SER A 205 -9.49 -5.48 -25.24
CA SER A 205 -10.20 -4.45 -26.01
C SER A 205 -10.04 -4.77 -27.49
#